data_AF-A0A1B6M101-F1
#
_entry.id   AF-A0A1B6M101-F1
#
_cell.length_a   1.000
_cell.length_b   1.000
_cell.length_c   1.000
_cell.angle_alpha   90.00
_cell.angle_beta   90.00
_cell.angle_gamma   90.00
#
_symmetry.space_group_name_H-M   'P 1'
#
loop_
_entity.id
_entity.type
_entity.pdbx_description
1 polymer ?
#
loop_
_entity_poly.entity_id
_entity_poly.type
_entity_poly.pdbx_seq_one_letter_code
_entity_poly.pdbx_strand_id
1 'polypeptide(L)'
;HQQVKMLWDLVEPQHEMLSELMSCLCELPLSTVESVSSTSVMWEVTSAQLQKAFRLRAFMALQPNTAQPFNWLNEIIEVASSNISEQALALQLVSEVVTLLPGHSGAWLWLQELMGQTHLTTINNKSGVEFLVSVFVLCVDLMSGYSSLETMGQDTKALRLPQAVVSLVSANGEAKSMLEWLNHMRGVESFPSQYTAQFQMAARNVSLITS
;
A
#
# COMPACT_ATOMS: atom_id res chain seq x y z
N HIS A 1 -25.57 15.03 0.36
CA HIS A 1 -24.98 14.49 -0.89
C HIS A 1 -24.63 15.57 -1.91
N GLN A 2 -25.57 16.29 -2.53
CA GLN A 2 -25.25 17.22 -3.63
C GLN A 2 -24.34 18.39 -3.22
N GLN A 3 -24.60 19.02 -2.07
CA GLN A 3 -23.76 20.12 -1.56
C GLN A 3 -22.34 19.67 -1.20
N VAL A 4 -22.20 18.45 -0.66
CA VAL A 4 -20.89 17.85 -0.33
C VAL A 4 -20.08 17.63 -1.60
N LYS A 5 -20.71 17.08 -2.66
CA LYS A 5 -20.06 16.89 -3.95
C LYS A 5 -19.62 18.21 -4.57
N MET A 6 -20.45 19.26 -4.50
CA MET A 6 -20.07 20.59 -4.97
C MET A 6 -18.84 21.15 -4.24
N LEU A 7 -18.79 21.03 -2.91
CA LEU A 7 -17.62 21.46 -2.13
C LEU A 7 -16.38 20.62 -2.46
N TRP A 8 -16.56 19.31 -2.58
CA TRP A 8 -15.50 18.39 -2.98
C TRP A 8 -14.90 18.74 -4.34
N ASP A 9 -15.74 19.06 -5.32
CA ASP A 9 -15.30 19.43 -6.66
C ASP A 9 -14.60 20.80 -6.69
N LEU A 10 -14.99 21.73 -5.81
CA LEU A 10 -14.43 23.09 -5.73
C LEU A 10 -13.05 23.14 -5.06
N VAL A 11 -12.80 22.31 -4.06
CA VAL A 11 -11.53 22.33 -3.30
C VAL A 11 -10.44 21.62 -4.10
N GLU A 12 -9.30 22.28 -4.29
CA GLU A 12 -8.14 21.72 -4.98
C GLU A 12 -7.35 20.72 -4.09
N PRO A 13 -6.61 19.75 -4.66
CA PRO A 13 -5.93 18.71 -3.88
C PRO A 13 -4.86 19.20 -2.89
N GLN A 14 -4.30 20.39 -3.12
CA GLN A 14 -3.28 21.01 -2.26
C GLN A 14 -3.84 22.17 -1.43
N HIS A 15 -5.16 22.40 -1.49
CA HIS A 15 -5.80 23.49 -0.78
C HIS A 15 -5.78 23.23 0.74
N GLU A 16 -5.53 24.27 1.52
CA GLU A 16 -5.43 24.18 3.00
C GLU A 16 -6.68 23.57 3.63
N MET A 17 -7.87 23.97 3.16
CA MET A 17 -9.16 23.47 3.65
C MET A 17 -9.46 21.98 3.34
N LEU A 18 -8.60 21.28 2.60
CA LEU A 18 -8.86 19.87 2.27
C LEU A 18 -8.90 19.00 3.53
N SER A 19 -8.04 19.27 4.52
CA SER A 19 -8.05 18.57 5.81
C SER A 19 -9.38 18.70 6.54
N GLU A 20 -9.90 19.91 6.62
CA GLU A 20 -11.14 20.27 7.29
C GLU A 20 -12.34 19.66 6.55
N LEU A 21 -12.29 19.65 5.21
CA LEU A 21 -13.30 18.98 4.40
C LEU A 21 -13.29 17.46 4.64
N MET A 22 -12.13 16.82 4.66
CA MET A 22 -12.01 15.39 4.97
C MET A 22 -12.51 15.07 6.39
N SER A 23 -12.22 15.93 7.36
CA SER A 23 -12.75 15.81 8.73
C SER A 23 -14.27 15.98 8.80
N CYS A 24 -14.87 16.81 7.94
CA CYS A 24 -16.32 16.88 7.85
C CYS A 24 -16.91 15.62 7.17
N LEU A 25 -16.21 15.07 6.17
CA LEU A 25 -16.65 13.91 5.41
C LEU A 25 -16.67 12.63 6.23
N CYS A 26 -15.74 12.44 7.18
CA CYS A 26 -15.71 11.24 8.01
C CYS A 26 -16.86 11.17 9.03
N GLU A 27 -17.53 12.28 9.32
CA GLU A 27 -18.75 12.32 10.14
C GLU A 27 -20.02 11.95 9.35
N LEU A 28 -19.91 11.82 8.01
CA LEU A 28 -21.02 11.45 7.15
C LEU A 28 -21.14 9.93 6.97
N PRO A 29 -22.30 9.43 6.51
CA PRO A 29 -22.44 8.02 6.18
C PRO A 29 -21.39 7.57 5.18
N LEU A 30 -20.87 6.35 5.35
CA LEU A 30 -19.85 5.75 4.48
C LEU A 30 -20.22 5.83 2.99
N SER A 31 -21.51 5.68 2.65
CA SER A 31 -22.00 5.84 1.28
C SER A 31 -21.71 7.22 0.66
N THR A 32 -21.65 8.28 1.48
CA THR A 32 -21.27 9.62 1.03
C THR A 32 -19.77 9.67 0.72
N VAL A 33 -18.94 9.14 1.61
CA VAL A 33 -17.48 9.06 1.42
C VAL A 33 -17.17 8.29 0.14
N GLU A 34 -17.74 7.10 -0.03
CA GLU A 34 -17.54 6.27 -1.22
C GLU A 34 -17.98 6.99 -2.51
N SER A 35 -19.06 7.77 -2.46
CA SER A 35 -19.55 8.51 -3.63
C SER A 35 -18.61 9.61 -4.13
N VAL A 36 -17.66 10.06 -3.30
CA VAL A 36 -16.69 11.11 -3.66
C VAL A 36 -15.25 10.60 -3.75
N SER A 37 -14.93 9.47 -3.10
CA SER A 37 -13.60 8.87 -3.16
C SER A 37 -13.49 7.72 -4.15
N SER A 38 -14.53 6.91 -4.38
CA SER A 38 -14.39 5.73 -5.24
C SER A 38 -14.24 6.12 -6.70
N THR A 39 -13.10 5.74 -7.27
CA THR A 39 -12.77 5.90 -8.69
C THR A 39 -13.68 5.04 -9.57
N SER A 40 -14.21 3.94 -9.04
CA SER A 40 -15.19 3.09 -9.75
C SER A 40 -16.51 3.79 -10.08
N VAL A 41 -16.88 4.85 -9.33
CA VAL A 41 -18.12 5.61 -9.53
C VAL A 41 -17.89 7.00 -10.12
N MET A 42 -16.63 7.38 -10.38
CA MET A 42 -16.30 8.67 -11.01
C MET A 42 -16.56 8.62 -12.51
N TRP A 43 -17.33 9.57 -13.00
CA TRP A 43 -17.63 9.70 -14.43
C TRP A 43 -16.40 10.14 -15.24
N GLU A 44 -15.59 11.01 -14.66
CA GLU A 44 -14.31 11.48 -15.21
C GLU A 44 -13.26 11.32 -14.14
N VAL A 45 -12.08 10.81 -14.53
CA VAL A 45 -10.97 10.54 -13.62
C VAL A 45 -9.81 11.46 -14.01
N THR A 46 -9.80 12.65 -13.42
CA THR A 46 -8.66 13.58 -13.52
C THR A 46 -7.61 13.31 -12.44
N SER A 47 -6.36 13.70 -12.68
CA SER A 47 -5.30 13.58 -11.66
C SER A 47 -5.67 14.32 -10.36
N ALA A 48 -6.28 15.51 -10.45
CA ALA A 48 -6.74 16.23 -9.26
C ALA A 48 -7.81 15.46 -8.46
N GLN A 49 -8.76 14.81 -9.13
CA GLN A 49 -9.75 13.97 -8.44
C GLN A 49 -9.11 12.75 -7.80
N LEU A 50 -8.16 12.10 -8.48
CA LEU A 50 -7.40 10.97 -7.93
C LEU A 50 -6.62 11.35 -6.68
N GLN A 51 -5.91 12.47 -6.70
CA GLN A 51 -5.14 12.93 -5.55
C GLN A 51 -6.03 13.21 -4.33
N LYS A 52 -7.21 13.82 -4.53
CA LYS A 52 -8.18 14.04 -3.45
C LYS A 52 -8.74 12.71 -2.93
N ALA A 53 -9.14 11.82 -3.83
CA ALA A 53 -9.65 10.50 -3.47
C ALA A 53 -8.62 9.68 -2.67
N PHE A 54 -7.36 9.69 -3.10
CA PHE A 54 -6.27 8.99 -2.43
C PHE A 54 -6.06 9.53 -1.01
N ARG A 55 -6.00 10.87 -0.87
CA ARG A 55 -5.85 11.52 0.44
C ARG A 55 -7.02 11.21 1.38
N LEU A 56 -8.25 11.29 0.88
CA LEU A 56 -9.44 10.96 1.68
C LEU A 56 -9.45 9.49 2.09
N ARG A 57 -9.08 8.56 1.19
CA ARG A 57 -8.98 7.14 1.54
C ARG A 57 -7.91 6.86 2.59
N ALA A 58 -6.72 7.44 2.44
CA ALA A 58 -5.66 7.34 3.43
C ALA A 58 -6.11 7.93 4.78
N PHE A 59 -6.82 9.05 4.77
CA PHE A 59 -7.40 9.66 5.96
C PHE A 59 -8.47 8.77 6.62
N MET A 60 -9.33 8.11 5.83
CA MET A 60 -10.33 7.16 6.31
C MET A 60 -9.69 5.91 6.93
N ALA A 61 -8.55 5.46 6.39
CA ALA A 61 -7.77 4.35 6.95
C ALA A 61 -7.30 4.65 8.39
N LEU A 62 -7.11 5.92 8.74
CA LEU A 62 -6.57 6.33 10.03
C LEU A 62 -7.64 6.73 11.06
N GLN A 63 -8.92 6.63 10.72
CA GLN A 63 -9.98 6.96 11.67
C GLN A 63 -10.04 5.93 12.81
N PRO A 64 -10.26 6.35 14.08
CA PRO A 64 -10.23 5.44 15.24
C PRO A 64 -11.21 4.26 15.16
N ASN A 65 -12.31 4.41 14.43
CA ASN A 65 -13.38 3.41 14.31
C ASN A 65 -13.25 2.54 13.05
N THR A 66 -12.16 2.67 12.28
CA THR A 66 -11.95 1.90 11.06
C THR A 66 -11.48 0.48 11.39
N ALA A 67 -12.37 -0.50 11.21
CA ALA A 67 -12.07 -1.90 11.54
C ALA A 67 -11.05 -2.56 10.59
N GLN A 68 -11.03 -2.16 9.32
CA GLN A 68 -10.15 -2.71 8.27
C GLN A 68 -9.42 -1.58 7.55
N PRO A 69 -8.42 -0.96 8.20
CA PRO A 69 -7.79 0.25 7.70
C PRO A 69 -7.06 0.04 6.37
N PHE A 70 -6.38 -1.09 6.22
CA PHE A 70 -5.62 -1.38 5.00
C PHE A 70 -6.48 -1.58 3.75
N ASN A 71 -7.77 -1.94 3.90
CA ASN A 71 -8.68 -2.07 2.75
C ASN A 71 -8.91 -0.73 2.04
N TRP A 72 -8.78 0.39 2.73
CA TRP A 72 -8.84 1.72 2.12
C TRP A 72 -7.65 2.00 1.19
N LEU A 73 -6.53 1.29 1.34
CA LEU A 73 -5.36 1.41 0.47
C LEU A 73 -5.54 0.65 -0.86
N ASN A 74 -6.45 -0.31 -0.93
CA ASN A 74 -6.59 -1.19 -2.10
C ASN A 74 -6.90 -0.39 -3.37
N GLU A 75 -7.86 0.53 -3.31
CA GLU A 75 -8.23 1.32 -4.50
C GLU A 75 -7.13 2.34 -4.86
N ILE A 76 -6.36 2.83 -3.88
CA ILE A 76 -5.18 3.67 -4.13
C ILE A 76 -4.15 2.89 -4.94
N ILE A 77 -3.82 1.67 -4.48
CA ILE A 77 -2.83 0.80 -5.08
C ILE A 77 -3.28 0.32 -6.46
N GLU A 78 -4.55 -0.08 -6.59
CA GLU A 78 -5.13 -0.55 -7.85
C GLU A 78 -5.01 0.53 -8.94
N VAL A 79 -5.47 1.75 -8.65
CA VAL A 79 -5.42 2.86 -9.61
C VAL A 79 -3.97 3.22 -9.93
N ALA A 80 -3.12 3.36 -8.93
CA ALA A 80 -1.71 3.74 -9.12
C ALA A 80 -0.89 2.67 -9.86
N SER A 81 -1.26 1.39 -9.77
CA SER A 81 -0.60 0.30 -10.51
C SER A 81 -0.65 0.50 -12.02
N SER A 82 -1.70 1.19 -12.51
CA SER A 82 -1.90 1.50 -13.93
C SER A 82 -1.58 2.95 -14.28
N ASN A 83 -1.30 3.82 -13.30
CA ASN A 83 -1.11 5.25 -13.51
C ASN A 83 0.19 5.76 -12.87
N ILE A 84 1.26 5.82 -13.68
CA ILE A 84 2.62 6.18 -13.25
C ILE A 84 2.68 7.55 -12.56
N SER A 85 1.89 8.54 -13.00
CA SER A 85 1.92 9.88 -12.41
C SER A 85 1.48 9.89 -10.95
N GLU A 86 0.66 8.92 -10.54
CA GLU A 86 0.09 8.86 -9.19
C GLU A 86 0.86 7.93 -8.24
N GLN A 87 1.83 7.15 -8.75
CA GLN A 87 2.57 6.16 -7.96
C GLN A 87 3.36 6.78 -6.79
N ALA A 88 3.94 7.95 -6.99
CA ALA A 88 4.70 8.63 -5.94
C ALA A 88 3.80 9.03 -4.76
N LEU A 89 2.63 9.62 -5.04
CA LEU A 89 1.65 9.96 -4.02
C LEU A 89 1.10 8.71 -3.34
N ALA A 90 0.79 7.66 -4.11
CA ALA A 90 0.30 6.41 -3.56
C ALA A 90 1.29 5.78 -2.57
N LEU A 91 2.59 5.71 -2.93
CA LEU A 91 3.63 5.20 -2.01
C LEU A 91 3.76 6.06 -0.75
N GLN A 92 3.68 7.39 -0.89
CA GLN A 92 3.69 8.29 0.26
C GLN A 92 2.54 8.00 1.23
N LEU A 93 1.31 7.90 0.72
CA LEU A 93 0.12 7.67 1.53
C LEU A 93 0.08 6.28 2.14
N VAL A 94 0.49 5.25 1.40
CA VAL A 94 0.66 3.89 1.94
C VAL A 94 1.69 3.91 3.07
N SER A 95 2.83 4.58 2.87
CA SER A 95 3.87 4.70 3.91
C SER A 95 3.32 5.35 5.18
N GLU A 96 2.56 6.44 5.02
CA GLU A 96 1.94 7.16 6.14
C GLU A 96 0.99 6.26 6.92
N VAL A 97 0.06 5.59 6.24
CA VAL A 97 -0.94 4.73 6.87
C VAL A 97 -0.29 3.54 7.59
N VAL A 98 0.66 2.86 6.94
CA VAL A 98 1.34 1.71 7.53
C VAL A 98 2.19 2.12 8.74
N THR A 99 2.84 3.29 8.70
CA THR A 99 3.65 3.81 9.82
C THR A 99 2.80 4.13 11.04
N LEU A 100 1.59 4.65 10.84
CA LEU A 100 0.66 5.03 11.92
C LEU A 100 -0.15 3.86 12.48
N LEU A 101 -0.06 2.67 11.88
CA LEU A 101 -0.76 1.46 12.30
C LEU A 101 0.21 0.32 12.66
N PRO A 102 1.22 0.55 13.52
CA PRO A 102 2.19 -0.48 13.87
C PRO A 102 1.50 -1.63 14.61
N GLY A 103 1.72 -2.86 14.12
CA GLY A 103 1.19 -4.07 14.77
C GLY A 103 -0.33 -4.26 14.69
N HIS A 104 -1.02 -3.54 13.80
CA HIS A 104 -2.45 -3.79 13.56
C HIS A 104 -2.69 -5.24 13.12
N SER A 105 -3.65 -5.94 13.75
CA SER A 105 -3.85 -7.38 13.59
C SER A 105 -4.18 -7.82 12.15
N GLY A 106 -4.83 -6.94 11.38
CA GLY A 106 -5.12 -7.18 9.95
C GLY A 106 -3.94 -6.97 8.99
N ALA A 107 -2.80 -6.44 9.45
CA ALA A 107 -1.69 -6.04 8.58
C ALA A 107 -1.07 -7.23 7.83
N TRP A 108 -0.84 -8.35 8.53
CA TRP A 108 -0.24 -9.54 7.94
C TRP A 108 -1.15 -10.16 6.88
N LEU A 109 -2.43 -10.37 7.20
CA LEU A 109 -3.40 -10.92 6.25
C LEU A 109 -3.50 -10.05 5.00
N TRP A 110 -3.59 -8.73 5.16
CA TRP A 110 -3.63 -7.80 4.03
C TRP A 110 -2.35 -7.84 3.18
N LEU A 111 -1.18 -7.98 3.79
CA LEU A 111 0.08 -8.15 3.07
C LEU A 111 0.09 -9.42 2.20
N GLN A 112 -0.53 -10.51 2.69
CA GLN A 112 -0.69 -11.74 1.91
C GLN A 112 -1.68 -11.58 0.76
N GLU A 113 -2.75 -10.82 0.95
CA GLU A 113 -3.67 -10.46 -0.13
C GLU A 113 -2.94 -9.66 -1.22
N LEU A 114 -2.08 -8.70 -0.83
CA LEU A 114 -1.22 -7.96 -1.77
C LEU A 114 -0.26 -8.89 -2.53
N MET A 115 0.33 -9.89 -1.87
CA MET A 115 1.15 -10.91 -2.52
C MET A 115 0.33 -11.68 -3.59
N GLY A 116 -0.90 -12.08 -3.25
CA GLY A 116 -1.82 -12.75 -4.16
C GLY A 116 -2.22 -11.88 -5.36
N GLN A 117 -2.54 -10.60 -5.13
CA GLN A 117 -2.84 -9.63 -6.19
C GLN A 117 -1.65 -9.41 -7.13
N THR A 118 -0.44 -9.33 -6.56
CA THR A 118 0.80 -9.22 -7.34
C THR A 118 0.97 -10.45 -8.22
N HIS A 119 0.80 -11.66 -7.67
CA HIS A 119 0.87 -12.91 -8.43
C HIS A 119 -0.18 -13.01 -9.54
N LEU A 120 -1.41 -12.56 -9.29
CA LEU A 120 -2.43 -12.51 -10.35
C LEU A 120 -2.08 -11.49 -11.44
N THR A 121 -1.46 -10.37 -11.08
CA THR A 121 -1.01 -9.34 -12.03
C THR A 121 0.10 -9.88 -12.93
N THR A 122 1.05 -10.67 -12.37
CA THR A 122 2.12 -11.30 -13.16
C THR A 122 1.58 -12.36 -14.12
N ILE A 123 0.70 -13.26 -13.65
CA ILE A 123 0.10 -14.30 -14.50
C ILE A 123 -0.71 -13.70 -15.65
N ASN A 124 -1.47 -12.64 -15.37
CA ASN A 124 -2.29 -11.98 -16.39
C ASN A 124 -1.50 -11.05 -17.30
N ASN A 125 -0.17 -10.99 -17.15
CA ASN A 125 0.73 -10.10 -17.88
C ASN A 125 0.24 -8.63 -17.90
N LYS A 126 -0.28 -8.18 -16.75
CA LYS A 126 -0.74 -6.81 -16.57
C LYS A 126 0.44 -5.91 -16.20
N SER A 127 0.39 -4.65 -16.61
CA SER A 127 1.31 -3.63 -16.13
C SER A 127 1.13 -3.39 -14.63
N GLY A 128 2.14 -2.80 -13.99
CA GLY A 128 2.07 -2.42 -12.57
C GLY A 128 2.74 -3.37 -11.58
N VAL A 129 3.30 -4.50 -12.04
CA VAL A 129 4.03 -5.44 -11.19
C VAL A 129 5.17 -4.75 -10.41
N GLU A 130 5.96 -3.91 -11.07
CA GLU A 130 7.05 -3.17 -10.42
C GLU A 130 6.55 -2.27 -9.27
N PHE A 131 5.40 -1.61 -9.48
CA PHE A 131 4.76 -0.78 -8.47
C PHE A 131 4.26 -1.62 -7.30
N LEU A 132 3.56 -2.72 -7.56
CA LEU A 132 3.06 -3.63 -6.51
C LEU A 132 4.20 -4.22 -5.69
N VAL A 133 5.30 -4.62 -6.33
CA VAL A 133 6.52 -5.08 -5.63
C VAL A 133 7.10 -3.95 -4.76
N SER A 134 7.11 -2.71 -5.24
CA SER A 134 7.58 -1.56 -4.45
C SER A 134 6.70 -1.30 -3.23
N VAL A 135 5.38 -1.41 -3.37
CA VAL A 135 4.42 -1.35 -2.25
C VAL A 135 4.68 -2.46 -1.25
N PHE A 136 4.89 -3.70 -1.72
CA PHE A 136 5.22 -4.84 -0.86
C PHE A 136 6.51 -4.61 -0.06
N VAL A 137 7.59 -4.20 -0.73
CA VAL A 137 8.89 -3.92 -0.08
C VAL A 137 8.75 -2.82 0.97
N LEU A 138 8.03 -1.75 0.66
CA LEU A 138 7.73 -0.66 1.58
C LEU A 138 6.98 -1.18 2.82
N CYS A 139 5.91 -1.96 2.62
CA CYS A 139 5.11 -2.48 3.72
C CYS A 139 5.91 -3.44 4.59
N VAL A 140 6.71 -4.33 4.01
CA VAL A 140 7.59 -5.25 4.76
C VAL A 140 8.59 -4.48 5.61
N ASP A 141 9.24 -3.46 5.06
CA ASP A 141 10.22 -2.65 5.79
C ASP A 141 9.58 -1.93 6.99
N LEU A 142 8.42 -1.30 6.78
CA LEU A 142 7.69 -0.58 7.82
C LEU A 142 7.10 -1.52 8.90
N MET A 143 6.39 -2.58 8.48
CA MET A 143 5.69 -3.50 9.39
C MET A 143 6.67 -4.35 10.21
N SER A 144 7.87 -4.63 9.69
CA SER A 144 8.90 -5.37 10.42
C SER A 144 9.57 -4.56 11.55
N GLY A 145 9.36 -3.24 11.57
CA GLY A 145 10.01 -2.32 12.51
C GLY A 145 11.44 -1.92 12.15
N TYR A 146 12.05 -2.51 11.10
CA TYR A 146 13.43 -2.20 10.70
C TYR A 146 13.61 -0.79 10.13
N SER A 147 12.54 -0.16 9.65
CA SER A 147 12.54 1.25 9.26
C SER A 147 12.93 2.19 10.41
N SER A 148 12.60 1.83 11.66
CA SER A 148 12.97 2.63 12.84
C SER A 148 14.46 2.66 13.15
N LEU A 149 15.24 1.75 12.55
CA LEU A 149 16.70 1.66 12.73
C LEU A 149 17.47 2.54 11.74
N GLU A 150 16.77 3.31 10.89
CA GLU A 150 17.40 4.17 9.89
C GLU A 150 18.09 5.37 10.55
N THR A 151 19.40 5.48 10.35
CA THR A 151 20.12 6.72 10.60
C THR A 151 19.91 7.67 9.43
N MET A 152 19.56 8.93 9.73
CA MET A 152 19.29 9.99 8.75
C MET A 152 20.25 9.94 7.54
N GLY A 153 19.69 9.76 6.33
CA GLY A 153 20.40 9.98 5.06
C GLY A 153 20.80 8.76 4.24
N GLN A 154 20.36 7.54 4.57
CA GLN A 154 20.62 6.35 3.74
C GLN A 154 19.33 5.56 3.43
N ASP A 155 18.88 5.59 2.17
CA ASP A 155 17.80 4.72 1.69
C ASP A 155 18.30 3.26 1.61
N THR A 156 18.13 2.53 2.71
CA THR A 156 18.60 1.16 2.88
C THR A 156 17.48 0.13 2.86
N LYS A 157 16.24 0.54 2.49
CA LYS A 157 15.04 -0.31 2.52
C LYS A 157 15.24 -1.64 1.82
N ALA A 158 15.82 -1.61 0.61
CA ALA A 158 16.14 -2.81 -0.15
C ALA A 158 17.11 -3.73 0.64
N LEU A 159 18.17 -3.16 1.23
CA LEU A 159 19.18 -3.93 1.96
C LEU A 159 18.64 -4.61 3.22
N ARG A 160 17.61 -4.02 3.85
CA ARG A 160 16.95 -4.57 5.06
C ARG A 160 15.91 -5.63 4.76
N LEU A 161 15.44 -5.70 3.51
CA LEU A 161 14.35 -6.60 3.10
C LEU A 161 14.57 -8.05 3.58
N PRO A 162 15.75 -8.69 3.43
CA PRO A 162 15.93 -10.08 3.86
C PRO A 162 15.66 -10.30 5.36
N GLN A 163 16.07 -9.37 6.22
CA GLN A 163 15.87 -9.44 7.66
C GLN A 163 14.44 -9.06 8.04
N ALA A 164 13.88 -8.04 7.38
CA ALA A 164 12.50 -7.59 7.58
C ALA A 164 11.49 -8.72 7.29
N VAL A 165 11.68 -9.45 6.19
CA VAL A 165 10.86 -10.63 5.84
C VAL A 165 10.95 -11.70 6.93
N VAL A 166 12.15 -12.05 7.39
CA VAL A 166 12.34 -13.08 8.42
C VAL A 166 11.64 -12.70 9.72
N SER A 167 11.76 -11.44 10.13
CA SER A 167 11.09 -10.91 11.32
C SER A 167 9.57 -11.05 11.22
N LEU A 168 8.99 -10.60 10.10
CA LEU A 168 7.54 -10.70 9.88
C LEU A 168 7.06 -12.15 9.83
N VAL A 169 7.77 -13.03 9.12
CA VAL A 169 7.41 -14.45 9.04
C VAL A 169 7.51 -15.12 10.41
N SER A 170 8.56 -14.83 11.18
CA SER A 170 8.74 -15.40 12.52
C SER A 170 7.64 -14.96 13.48
N ALA A 171 7.14 -13.72 13.33
CA ALA A 171 6.06 -13.19 14.14
C ALA A 171 4.67 -13.77 13.76
N ASN A 172 4.46 -14.13 12.50
CA ASN A 172 3.12 -14.51 11.98
C ASN A 172 2.97 -16.01 11.64
N GLY A 173 4.04 -16.78 11.55
CA GLY A 173 4.00 -18.24 11.40
C GLY A 173 3.74 -18.79 10.00
N GLU A 174 3.74 -17.95 8.95
CA GLU A 174 3.37 -18.32 7.58
C GLU A 174 4.53 -18.31 6.59
N ALA A 175 5.60 -19.02 6.95
CA ALA A 175 6.84 -19.04 6.18
C ALA A 175 6.71 -19.67 4.80
N LYS A 176 5.86 -20.69 4.64
CA LYS A 176 5.68 -21.41 3.37
C LYS A 176 5.15 -20.49 2.27
N SER A 177 4.07 -19.76 2.53
CA SER A 177 3.44 -18.84 1.57
C SER A 177 4.41 -17.73 1.15
N MET A 178 5.16 -17.18 2.11
CA MET A 178 6.20 -16.18 1.83
C MET A 178 7.33 -16.75 0.97
N LEU A 179 7.83 -17.95 1.30
CA LEU A 179 8.92 -18.60 0.57
C LEU A 179 8.52 -18.94 -0.88
N GLU A 180 7.32 -19.48 -1.08
CA GLU A 180 6.80 -19.79 -2.41
C GLU A 180 6.67 -18.53 -3.27
N TRP A 181 6.13 -17.46 -2.69
CA TRP A 181 5.97 -16.18 -3.38
C TRP A 181 7.32 -15.52 -3.73
N LEU A 182 8.27 -15.46 -2.79
CA LEU A 182 9.61 -14.91 -3.05
C LEU A 182 10.33 -15.67 -4.18
N ASN A 183 10.19 -17.00 -4.23
CA ASN A 183 10.78 -17.80 -5.29
C ASN A 183 10.08 -17.60 -6.63
N HIS A 184 8.76 -17.48 -6.65
CA HIS A 184 8.00 -17.20 -7.85
C HIS A 184 8.40 -15.86 -8.47
N MET A 185 8.44 -14.79 -7.68
CA MET A 185 8.71 -13.43 -8.18
C MET A 185 10.07 -13.29 -8.87
N ARG A 186 11.06 -14.11 -8.50
CA ARG A 186 12.39 -14.12 -9.15
C ARG A 186 12.37 -14.55 -10.61
N GLY A 187 11.36 -15.31 -11.02
CA GLY A 187 11.21 -15.79 -12.41
C GLY A 187 10.36 -14.88 -13.28
N VAL A 188 9.83 -13.79 -12.74
CA VAL A 188 8.93 -12.87 -13.45
C VAL A 188 9.74 -11.85 -14.24
N GLU A 189 9.43 -11.69 -15.53
CA GLU A 189 10.15 -10.77 -16.43
C GLU A 189 9.99 -9.29 -16.03
N SER A 190 8.79 -8.90 -15.60
CA SER A 190 8.47 -7.56 -15.10
C SER A 190 8.88 -7.31 -13.65
N PHE A 191 9.75 -8.18 -13.09
CA PHE A 191 10.24 -8.01 -11.74
C PHE A 191 11.33 -6.92 -11.70
N PRO A 192 11.24 -5.95 -10.77
CA PRO A 192 12.22 -4.89 -10.63
C PRO A 192 13.59 -5.45 -10.22
N SER A 193 14.55 -5.42 -11.14
CA SER A 193 15.88 -6.06 -11.01
C SER A 193 16.68 -5.60 -9.77
N GLN A 194 16.40 -4.39 -9.28
CA GLN A 194 17.01 -3.82 -8.06
C GLN A 194 16.71 -4.62 -6.78
N TYR A 195 15.66 -5.45 -6.76
CA TYR A 195 15.30 -6.28 -5.60
C TYR A 195 15.69 -7.74 -5.74
N THR A 196 16.29 -8.17 -6.86
CA THR A 196 16.52 -9.59 -7.17
C THR A 196 17.42 -10.26 -6.13
N ALA A 197 18.53 -9.61 -5.77
CA ALA A 197 19.47 -10.15 -4.79
C ALA A 197 18.81 -10.25 -3.40
N GLN A 198 18.02 -9.24 -3.04
CA GLN A 198 17.33 -9.12 -1.76
C GLN A 198 16.25 -10.19 -1.62
N PHE A 199 15.44 -10.43 -2.67
CA PHE A 199 14.44 -11.50 -2.68
C PHE A 199 15.09 -12.88 -2.58
N GLN A 200 16.22 -13.10 -3.27
CA GLN A 200 16.97 -14.35 -3.16
C GLN A 200 17.51 -14.57 -1.74
N MET A 201 18.07 -13.53 -1.13
CA MET A 201 18.54 -13.60 0.25
C MET A 201 17.40 -13.81 1.25
N ALA A 202 16.27 -13.12 1.06
CA ALA A 202 15.07 -13.29 1.88
C ALA A 202 14.56 -14.74 1.82
N ALA A 203 14.40 -15.31 0.62
CA ALA A 203 13.97 -16.69 0.43
C ALA A 203 14.91 -17.69 1.14
N ARG A 204 16.22 -17.49 1.00
CA ARG A 204 17.21 -18.31 1.72
C ARG A 204 17.02 -18.20 3.23
N ASN A 205 16.90 -17.00 3.77
CA ASN A 205 16.78 -16.82 5.22
C ASN A 205 15.47 -17.40 5.77
N VAL A 206 14.36 -17.23 5.05
CA VAL A 206 13.07 -17.84 5.41
C VAL A 206 13.18 -19.37 5.43
N SER A 207 13.89 -19.97 4.47
CA SER A 207 14.07 -21.43 4.45
C SER A 207 14.81 -21.99 5.68
N LEU A 208 15.69 -21.18 6.30
CA LEU A 208 16.46 -21.57 7.48
C LEU A 208 15.65 -21.54 8.78
N ILE A 209 14.55 -20.79 8.83
CA ILE A 209 13.65 -20.76 10.00
C ILE A 209 12.49 -21.76 9.87
N THR A 210 12.35 -22.41 8.72
CA THR A 210 11.35 -23.47 8.47
C THR A 210 11.88 -24.89 8.65
N SER A 211 13.21 -25.05 8.72
CA SER A 211 13.91 -26.33 8.92
C SER A 211 14.10 -26.64 10.40
#